data_AF-A0A661DFC2-F1
#
_entry.id   AF-A0A661DFC2-F1
#
_cell.length_a   1.000
_cell.length_b   1.000
_cell.length_c   1.000
_cell.angle_alpha   90.00
_cell.angle_beta   90.00
_cell.angle_gamma   90.00
#
_symmetry.space_group_name_H-M   'P 1'
#
loop_
_entity.id
_entity.type
_entity.pdbx_description
1 polymer ?
#
loop_
_entity_poly.entity_id
_entity_poly.type
_entity_poly.pdbx_seq_one_letter_code
_entity_poly.pdbx_strand_id
1 'polypeptide(L)'
;MLVLASTRRKQLQSLCLLAGALLFLSLAGCAQNPVTGDHDFVMLSEDSEIEQGRTNHPKIISQYGRYDDEALQAYVQTVGNHLAVVSHREN
;
A
#
# COMPACT_ATOMS: atom_id res chain seq x y z
N MET A 1 -36.79 30.70 18.06
CA MET A 1 -36.93 29.31 17.59
C MET A 1 -36.48 29.08 16.14
N LEU A 2 -36.75 29.98 15.18
CA LEU A 2 -36.35 29.83 13.77
C LEU A 2 -34.83 29.74 13.51
N VAL A 3 -34.02 30.54 14.23
CA VAL A 3 -32.56 30.55 14.07
C VAL A 3 -31.92 29.21 14.49
N LEU A 4 -32.31 28.66 15.66
CA LEU A 4 -31.83 27.35 16.14
C LEU A 4 -32.14 26.20 15.16
N ALA A 5 -33.34 26.23 14.54
CA ALA A 5 -33.76 25.22 13.56
C ALA A 5 -33.02 25.35 12.22
N SER A 6 -32.59 26.57 11.85
CA SER A 6 -31.75 26.81 10.66
C SER A 6 -30.30 26.36 10.88
N THR A 7 -29.75 26.59 12.08
CA THR A 7 -28.40 26.17 12.45
C THR A 7 -28.31 24.65 12.54
N ARG A 8 -29.31 23.99 13.14
CA ARG A 8 -29.40 22.51 13.15
C ARG A 8 -29.46 21.91 11.75
N ARG A 9 -30.24 22.51 10.84
CA ARG A 9 -30.34 22.05 9.44
C ARG A 9 -29.01 22.16 8.71
N LYS A 10 -28.31 23.28 8.86
CA LYS A 10 -26.96 23.46 8.28
C LYS A 10 -25.95 22.47 8.85
N GLN A 11 -25.98 22.23 10.16
CA GLN A 11 -25.10 21.25 10.81
C GLN A 11 -25.34 19.83 10.32
N LEU A 12 -26.61 19.41 10.18
CA LEU A 12 -26.97 18.09 9.63
C LEU A 12 -26.50 17.94 8.18
N GLN A 13 -26.69 18.98 7.36
CA GLN A 13 -26.23 18.99 5.97
C GLN A 13 -24.70 18.88 5.89
N SER A 14 -23.96 19.65 6.69
CA SER A 14 -22.49 19.56 6.75
C SER A 14 -22.03 18.17 7.19
N LEU A 15 -22.69 17.55 8.17
CA LEU A 15 -22.34 16.22 8.67
C LEU A 15 -22.59 15.14 7.61
N CYS A 16 -23.72 15.21 6.89
CA CYS A 16 -24.03 14.31 5.78
C CYS A 16 -23.01 14.44 4.64
N LEU A 17 -22.60 15.67 4.29
CA LEU A 17 -21.58 15.90 3.27
C LEU A 17 -20.21 15.34 3.68
N LEU A 18 -19.81 15.53 4.94
CA LEU A 18 -18.57 14.96 5.50
C LEU A 18 -18.59 13.43 5.48
N ALA A 19 -19.70 12.83 5.93
CA ALA A 19 -19.88 11.38 5.91
C ALA A 19 -19.85 10.83 4.47
N GLY A 20 -20.51 11.50 3.53
CA GLY A 20 -20.48 11.14 2.11
C GLY A 20 -19.09 11.23 1.49
N ALA A 21 -18.33 12.27 1.82
CA ALA A 21 -16.94 12.41 1.37
C ALA A 21 -16.05 11.29 1.92
N LEU A 22 -16.14 10.98 3.22
CA LEU A 22 -15.41 9.87 3.86
C LEU A 22 -15.75 8.52 3.22
N LEU A 23 -17.03 8.26 2.94
CA LEU A 23 -17.46 7.04 2.27
C LEU A 23 -16.89 6.96 0.85
N PHE A 24 -16.88 8.05 0.10
CA PHE A 24 -16.31 8.09 -1.25
C PHE A 24 -14.79 7.82 -1.25
N LEU A 25 -14.04 8.38 -0.29
CA LEU A 25 -12.60 8.12 -0.16
C LEU A 25 -12.29 6.65 0.13
N SER A 26 -13.18 5.92 0.80
CA SER A 26 -12.97 4.49 1.09
C SER A 26 -13.03 3.57 -0.14
N LEU A 27 -13.50 4.06 -1.30
CA LEU A 27 -13.54 3.28 -2.54
C LEU A 27 -12.23 3.32 -3.33
N ALA A 28 -11.22 4.08 -2.88
CA ALA A 28 -9.94 4.27 -3.59
C ALA A 28 -8.95 3.09 -3.51
N GLY A 29 -9.36 1.90 -3.08
CA GLY A 29 -8.49 0.74 -2.82
C GLY A 29 -8.39 -0.30 -3.94
N CYS A 30 -8.97 -0.06 -5.12
CA CYS A 30 -8.85 -0.98 -6.25
C CYS A 30 -7.58 -0.70 -7.04
N ALA A 31 -6.57 -1.57 -6.90
CA ALA A 31 -5.36 -1.51 -7.72
C ALA A 31 -5.56 -2.38 -8.96
N GLN A 32 -5.16 -1.87 -10.12
CA GLN A 32 -5.20 -2.63 -11.36
C GLN A 32 -3.95 -3.51 -11.45
N ASN A 33 -4.12 -4.82 -11.56
CA ASN A 33 -3.02 -5.73 -11.84
C ASN A 33 -2.53 -5.47 -13.28
N PRO A 34 -1.27 -5.04 -13.49
CA PRO A 34 -0.78 -4.67 -14.81
C PRO A 34 -0.51 -5.89 -15.71
N VAL A 35 -0.49 -7.10 -15.14
CA VAL A 35 -0.24 -8.35 -15.89
C VAL A 35 -1.55 -8.92 -16.44
N THR A 36 -2.60 -9.00 -15.62
CA THR A 36 -3.87 -9.63 -16.02
C THR A 36 -4.92 -8.63 -16.50
N GLY A 37 -4.85 -7.37 -16.06
CA GLY A 37 -5.95 -6.43 -16.29
C GLY A 37 -7.12 -6.61 -15.31
N ASP A 38 -6.98 -7.43 -14.26
CA ASP A 38 -7.97 -7.55 -13.18
C ASP A 38 -7.71 -6.60 -12.00
N HIS A 39 -8.77 -6.16 -11.34
CA HIS A 39 -8.66 -5.34 -10.14
C HIS A 39 -8.44 -6.20 -8.90
N ASP A 40 -7.30 -6.01 -8.24
CA ASP A 40 -6.97 -6.62 -6.97
C ASP A 40 -7.25 -5.66 -5.82
N PHE A 41 -7.80 -6.18 -4.73
CA PHE A 41 -7.98 -5.42 -3.49
C PHE A 41 -6.68 -5.43 -2.69
N VAL A 42 -6.00 -4.29 -2.64
CA VAL A 42 -4.71 -4.14 -1.95
C VAL A 42 -4.94 -3.37 -0.65
N MET A 43 -4.77 -4.05 0.49
CA MET A 43 -4.99 -3.45 1.82
C MET A 43 -3.75 -2.76 2.40
N LEU A 44 -2.56 -3.11 1.92
CA LEU A 44 -1.29 -2.57 2.40
C LEU A 44 -0.77 -1.51 1.43
N SER A 45 -0.34 -0.37 1.96
CA SER A 45 0.42 0.58 1.15
C SER A 45 1.83 0.06 0.90
N GLU A 46 2.46 0.49 -0.19
CA GLU A 46 3.85 0.17 -0.51
C GLU A 46 4.81 0.55 0.63
N ASP A 47 4.66 1.76 1.19
CA ASP A 47 5.48 2.19 2.34
C ASP A 47 5.33 1.25 3.55
N SER A 48 4.12 0.75 3.80
CA SER A 48 3.88 -0.20 4.88
C SER A 48 4.53 -1.55 4.59
N GLU A 49 4.50 -2.02 3.34
CA GLU A 49 5.19 -3.24 2.92
C GLU A 49 6.71 -3.12 3.08
N ILE A 50 7.29 -1.99 2.65
CA ILE A 50 8.72 -1.70 2.80
C ILE A 50 9.14 -1.71 4.27
N GLU A 51 8.36 -1.05 5.14
CA GLU A 51 8.66 -0.99 6.58
C GLU A 51 8.55 -2.37 7.25
N GLN A 52 7.56 -3.17 6.86
CA GLN A 52 7.47 -4.56 7.29
C GLN A 52 8.68 -5.38 6.83
N GLY A 53 9.15 -5.16 5.60
CA GLY A 53 10.37 -5.76 5.07
C GLY A 53 11.60 -5.43 5.92
N ARG A 54 11.81 -4.15 6.24
CA ARG A 54 12.90 -3.68 7.12
C ARG A 54 12.83 -4.29 8.51
N THR A 55 11.63 -4.38 9.07
CA THR A 55 11.38 -4.96 10.40
C THR A 55 11.65 -6.47 10.45
N ASN A 56 11.32 -7.20 9.37
CA ASN A 56 11.41 -8.65 9.35
C ASN A 56 12.73 -9.19 8.80
N HIS A 57 13.46 -8.43 7.98
CA HIS A 57 14.77 -8.82 7.47
C HIS A 57 15.75 -9.31 8.56
N PRO A 58 16.00 -8.58 9.68
CA PRO A 58 16.91 -9.06 10.72
C PRO A 58 16.42 -10.34 11.39
N LYS A 59 15.10 -10.54 11.52
CA LYS A 59 14.53 -11.78 12.07
C LYS A 59 14.81 -12.98 11.15
N ILE A 60 14.66 -12.78 9.84
CA ILE A 60 14.97 -13.81 8.83
C ILE A 60 16.46 -14.17 8.91
N ILE A 61 17.35 -13.18 8.93
CA ILE A 61 18.79 -13.43 9.07
C ILE A 61 19.12 -14.15 10.38
N SER A 62 18.45 -13.83 11.49
CA SER A 62 18.66 -14.53 12.76
C SER A 62 18.23 -16.00 12.72
N GLN A 63 17.19 -16.33 11.94
CA GLN A 63 16.63 -17.67 11.89
C GLN A 63 17.34 -18.56 10.86
N TYR A 64 17.70 -18.01 9.70
CA TYR A 64 18.21 -18.78 8.56
C TYR A 64 19.69 -18.49 8.25
N GLY A 65 20.25 -17.42 8.79
CA GLY A 65 21.60 -16.96 8.47
C GLY A 65 21.69 -16.21 7.14
N ARG A 66 22.86 -15.62 6.89
CA ARG A 66 23.26 -15.10 5.57
C ARG A 66 24.28 -16.08 4.99
N TYR A 67 24.23 -16.32 3.67
CA TYR A 67 25.31 -17.04 3.00
C TYR A 67 26.56 -16.17 2.94
N ASP A 68 27.68 -16.67 3.46
CA ASP A 68 28.97 -15.95 3.50
C ASP A 68 29.67 -15.84 2.13
N ASP A 69 29.24 -16.63 1.15
CA ASP A 69 29.77 -16.58 -0.21
C ASP A 69 29.29 -15.32 -0.94
N GLU A 70 30.15 -14.30 -0.98
CA GLU A 70 29.84 -13.03 -1.63
C GLU A 70 29.74 -13.15 -3.17
N ALA A 71 30.37 -14.14 -3.80
CA ALA A 71 30.19 -14.37 -5.24
C ALA A 71 28.77 -14.90 -5.53
N LEU A 72 28.27 -15.79 -4.68
CA LEU A 72 26.89 -16.26 -4.74
C LEU A 72 25.90 -15.13 -4.47
N GLN A 73 26.14 -14.29 -3.46
CA GLN A 73 25.31 -13.12 -3.16
C GLN A 73 25.24 -12.17 -4.37
N ALA A 74 26.39 -11.83 -4.96
CA ALA A 74 26.48 -10.95 -6.12
C ALA A 74 25.77 -11.55 -7.34
N TYR A 75 25.89 -12.85 -7.56
CA TYR A 75 25.21 -13.56 -8.64
C TYR A 75 23.69 -13.44 -8.51
N VAL A 76 23.14 -13.77 -7.34
CA VAL A 76 21.68 -13.68 -7.09
C VAL A 76 21.18 -12.24 -7.23
N GLN A 77 21.92 -11.27 -6.71
CA GLN A 77 21.57 -9.85 -6.85
C GLN A 77 21.55 -9.40 -8.32
N THR A 78 22.52 -9.84 -9.11
CA THR A 78 22.61 -9.51 -10.54
C THR A 78 21.40 -10.05 -11.30
N VAL A 79 21.03 -11.31 -11.05
CA VAL A 79 19.83 -11.91 -11.64
C VAL A 79 18.56 -11.15 -11.23
N GLY A 80 18.41 -10.84 -9.93
CA GLY A 80 17.27 -10.09 -9.42
C GLY A 80 17.14 -8.70 -10.04
N ASN A 81 18.24 -7.96 -10.16
CA ASN A 81 18.27 -6.63 -10.78
C ASN A 81 17.86 -6.68 -12.25
N HIS A 82 18.33 -7.67 -13.01
CA HIS A 82 17.95 -7.82 -14.43
C HIS A 82 16.45 -8.12 -14.58
N LEU A 83 15.88 -8.94 -13.71
CA LEU A 83 14.44 -9.25 -13.73
C LEU A 83 13.58 -8.04 -13.34
N ALA A 84 14.03 -7.26 -12.36
CA ALA A 84 13.30 -6.07 -11.91
C ALA A 84 13.13 -5.05 -13.06
N VAL A 85 14.16 -4.84 -13.89
CA VAL A 85 14.13 -3.90 -15.02
C VAL A 85 13.09 -4.26 -16.08
N VAL A 86 12.80 -5.55 -16.27
CA VAL A 86 11.86 -6.03 -17.30
C VAL A 86 10.48 -6.42 -16.75
N SER A 87 10.24 -6.16 -15.45
CA SER A 87 8.98 -6.49 -14.78
C SER A 87 7.92 -5.40 -14.95
N HIS A 88 6.64 -5.77 -14.80
CA HIS A 88 5.49 -4.87 -15.00
C HIS A 88 5.26 -3.84 -13.90
N ARG A 89 5.99 -3.92 -12.77
CA ARG A 89 5.86 -2.97 -11.66
C ARG A 89 6.89 -1.85 -11.86
N GLU A 90 6.42 -0.67 -12.26
CA GLU A 90 7.23 0.54 -12.31
C GLU A 90 7.37 1.09 -10.88
N ASN A 91 8.61 1.16 -10.37
CA ASN A 91 8.94 1.82 -9.10
C ASN A 91 9.80 3.04 -9.38
#